data_AF-A0A6B3GLW5-F1
#
_entry.id   AF-A0A6B3GLW5-F1
#
_cell.length_a   1.000
_cell.length_b   1.000
_cell.length_c   1.000
_cell.angle_alpha   90.00
_cell.angle_beta   90.00
_cell.angle_gamma   90.00
#
_symmetry.space_group_name_H-M   'P 1'
#
loop_
_entity.id
_entity.type
_entity.pdbx_description
1 polymer ?
#
loop_
_entity_poly.entity_id
_entity_poly.type
_entity_poly.pdbx_seq_one_letter_code
_entity_poly.pdbx_strand_id
1 'polypeptide(L)'
;MTATPSQPDTPTGGRTPCGVTVRRGSALRDALTLALLPLPLLLAAVPAAFAGGGTRRWFGGRGESQRADAQAAKDAAAAAFYELDTAQRDLRISVETIGAVDPSPAARRAQEEFVALGQRIDDVSHFYIEAVDAHDLDRDDLEASVASQARTQLTRAKDDLVRVRQELDRFQRGLAPLLDQAETQLARLAPAVERARQALLAASQALDTAREAGLRADDL
;
A
#
# COMPACT_ATOMS: atom_id res chain seq x y z
N MET A 1 -49.21 -28.56 -30.66
CA MET A 1 -47.99 -27.73 -30.68
C MET A 1 -48.44 -26.28 -30.76
N THR A 2 -48.56 -25.65 -29.61
CA THR A 2 -49.18 -24.32 -29.42
C THR A 2 -48.10 -23.24 -29.44
N ALA A 3 -48.25 -22.30 -30.37
CA ALA A 3 -47.48 -21.07 -30.43
C ALA A 3 -47.96 -20.08 -29.36
N THR A 4 -47.02 -19.52 -28.60
CA THR A 4 -47.28 -18.39 -27.68
C THR A 4 -46.47 -17.19 -28.18
N PRO A 5 -47.12 -16.03 -28.42
CA PRO A 5 -46.45 -14.84 -28.93
C PRO A 5 -45.81 -14.00 -27.81
N SER A 6 -44.84 -13.18 -28.22
CA SER A 6 -44.23 -12.11 -27.43
C SER A 6 -45.19 -10.92 -27.27
N GLN A 7 -45.14 -10.23 -26.13
CA GLN A 7 -45.45 -8.80 -26.07
C GLN A 7 -44.54 -8.02 -25.10
N PRO A 8 -44.24 -6.75 -25.42
CA PRO A 8 -43.43 -5.80 -24.64
C PRO A 8 -44.31 -4.98 -23.67
N ASP A 9 -43.69 -4.15 -22.82
CA ASP A 9 -44.09 -2.75 -22.52
C ASP A 9 -43.47 -2.21 -21.20
N THR A 10 -42.55 -1.25 -21.34
CA THR A 10 -42.38 -0.06 -20.45
C THR A 10 -43.49 0.97 -20.77
N PRO A 11 -43.74 2.10 -20.05
CA PRO A 11 -43.00 2.79 -18.96
C PRO A 11 -43.89 3.41 -17.84
N THR A 12 -43.29 4.20 -16.92
CA THR A 12 -43.74 5.56 -16.50
C THR A 12 -43.86 5.79 -14.99
N GLY A 13 -43.04 6.75 -14.50
CA GLY A 13 -43.43 7.75 -13.50
C GLY A 13 -43.17 7.37 -12.03
N GLY A 14 -42.49 8.17 -11.21
CA GLY A 14 -41.92 9.49 -11.42
C GLY A 14 -41.48 10.14 -10.10
N ARG A 15 -40.79 11.28 -10.26
CA ARG A 15 -40.59 12.41 -9.34
C ARG A 15 -39.61 12.25 -8.16
N THR A 16 -38.49 12.96 -8.35
CA THR A 16 -37.72 13.74 -7.38
C THR A 16 -38.58 14.71 -6.55
N PRO A 17 -38.10 15.09 -5.34
CA PRO A 17 -37.58 16.46 -5.22
C PRO A 17 -36.28 16.63 -4.41
N CYS A 18 -35.54 17.64 -4.84
CA CYS A 18 -34.65 18.56 -4.13
C CYS A 18 -34.00 18.18 -2.78
N GLY A 19 -32.66 18.13 -2.82
CA GLY A 19 -31.85 19.20 -2.24
C GLY A 19 -31.53 19.08 -0.76
N VAL A 20 -30.36 18.52 -0.44
CA VAL A 20 -29.61 18.87 0.78
C VAL A 20 -28.11 18.96 0.45
N THR A 21 -27.65 20.20 0.53
CA THR A 21 -26.31 20.72 0.84
C THR A 21 -25.12 19.75 0.96
N VAL A 22 -24.10 20.06 0.15
CA VAL A 22 -22.70 19.68 0.37
C VAL A 22 -22.20 20.28 1.68
N ARG A 23 -21.61 19.43 2.55
CA ARG A 23 -20.71 19.90 3.60
C ARG A 23 -19.44 19.05 3.61
N ARG A 24 -18.33 19.70 3.22
CA ARG A 24 -16.96 19.27 3.51
C ARG A 24 -16.79 19.12 5.03
N GLY A 25 -16.12 18.06 5.45
CA GLY A 25 -15.76 17.81 6.84
C GLY A 25 -14.59 16.85 6.91
N SER A 26 -13.39 17.38 6.69
CA SER A 26 -12.13 16.80 7.15
C SER A 26 -12.11 16.72 8.67
N ALA A 27 -12.16 15.51 9.24
CA ALA A 27 -11.72 15.22 10.62
C ALA A 27 -11.87 13.72 10.93
N LEU A 28 -11.02 12.89 10.33
CA LEU A 28 -10.82 11.50 10.79
C LEU A 28 -9.42 11.37 11.42
N ARG A 29 -9.05 12.36 12.25
CA ARG A 29 -7.74 12.42 12.91
C ARG A 29 -7.75 12.38 14.43
N ASP A 30 -8.89 12.30 15.09
CA ASP A 30 -8.94 12.26 16.56
C ASP A 30 -9.87 11.15 17.06
N ALA A 31 -9.35 9.94 17.10
CA ALA A 31 -9.94 8.84 17.86
C ALA A 31 -8.81 7.88 18.29
N LEU A 32 -7.95 8.33 19.21
CA LEU A 32 -7.19 7.49 20.16
C LEU A 32 -6.42 8.36 21.20
N THR A 33 -7.02 9.45 21.66
CA THR A 33 -6.54 10.22 22.83
C THR A 33 -7.58 10.15 23.95
N LEU A 34 -7.71 8.99 24.58
CA LEU A 34 -8.38 8.82 25.88
C LEU A 34 -8.05 7.46 26.50
N ALA A 35 -6.80 7.31 26.94
CA ALA A 35 -6.41 6.32 27.96
C ALA A 35 -5.10 6.76 28.63
N LEU A 36 -5.09 7.99 29.15
CA LEU A 36 -4.03 8.52 29.99
C LEU A 36 -4.57 8.52 31.42
N LEU A 37 -4.26 7.46 32.16
CA LEU A 37 -4.49 7.41 33.60
C LEU A 37 -3.24 6.79 34.26
N PRO A 38 -2.48 7.56 35.05
CA PRO A 38 -1.36 7.05 35.82
C PRO A 38 -1.89 6.56 37.17
N LEU A 39 -1.76 5.27 37.47
CA LEU A 39 -2.01 4.76 38.83
C LEU A 39 -0.83 3.88 39.29
N PRO A 40 0.01 4.39 40.21
CA PRO A 40 1.05 3.61 40.87
C PRO A 40 0.39 2.80 41.99
N LEU A 41 0.84 1.56 42.25
CA LEU A 41 0.91 0.97 43.60
C LEU A 41 1.34 -0.51 43.60
N LEU A 42 2.14 -0.81 44.64
CA LEU A 42 2.36 -2.10 45.31
C LEU A 42 3.47 -3.03 44.77
N LEU A 43 4.71 -2.61 45.04
CA LEU A 43 5.69 -3.50 45.66
C LEU A 43 5.16 -3.94 47.04
N ALA A 44 4.96 -5.25 47.24
CA ALA A 44 5.14 -5.91 48.55
C ALA A 44 5.06 -7.44 48.44
N ALA A 45 6.10 -8.07 48.99
CA ALA A 45 6.09 -9.31 49.77
C ALA A 45 5.87 -10.69 49.09
N VAL A 46 6.94 -11.48 49.23
CA VAL A 46 7.08 -12.95 49.12
C VAL A 46 5.92 -13.74 49.74
N PRO A 47 5.61 -14.94 49.20
CA PRO A 47 5.56 -16.09 50.09
C PRO A 47 6.30 -17.33 49.56
N ALA A 48 7.01 -17.94 50.50
CA ALA A 48 7.09 -19.37 50.76
C ALA A 48 7.69 -20.30 49.70
N ALA A 49 8.81 -20.89 50.12
CA ALA A 49 9.32 -22.15 49.63
C ALA A 49 8.22 -23.20 49.51
N PHE A 50 8.04 -23.73 48.29
CA PHE A 50 7.54 -25.09 48.11
C PHE A 50 8.77 -26.00 47.99
N ALA A 51 9.21 -26.51 49.13
CA ALA A 51 9.86 -27.80 49.19
C ALA A 51 8.79 -28.87 48.92
N GLY A 52 8.79 -29.41 47.71
CA GLY A 52 7.87 -30.45 47.30
C GLY A 52 8.41 -31.24 46.12
N GLY A 53 8.95 -32.43 46.43
CA GLY A 53 8.91 -33.60 45.54
C GLY A 53 9.83 -33.57 44.32
N GLY A 54 10.97 -34.25 44.43
CA GLY A 54 11.74 -34.65 43.26
C GLY A 54 10.92 -35.57 42.34
N THR A 55 11.00 -35.33 41.04
CA THR A 55 11.69 -36.20 40.08
C THR A 55 11.54 -35.62 38.67
N ARG A 56 12.68 -35.42 37.99
CA ARG A 56 12.81 -35.24 36.52
C ARG A 56 12.33 -33.91 35.90
N ARG A 57 13.08 -32.83 36.17
CA ARG A 57 13.15 -31.66 35.27
C ARG A 57 14.58 -31.49 34.72
N TRP A 58 15.11 -32.53 34.07
CA TRP A 58 16.50 -32.53 33.55
C TRP A 58 16.58 -32.39 32.01
N PHE A 59 15.54 -32.68 31.21
CA PHE A 59 15.68 -32.75 29.74
C PHE A 59 14.63 -31.97 28.92
N GLY A 60 13.97 -30.93 29.46
CA GLY A 60 12.85 -30.26 28.78
C GLY A 60 12.99 -28.75 28.50
N GLY A 61 14.07 -28.07 28.91
CA GLY A 61 14.11 -26.60 28.89
C GLY A 61 14.74 -25.95 27.65
N ARG A 62 15.66 -26.65 26.97
CA ARG A 62 16.45 -26.03 25.89
C ARG A 62 15.80 -26.17 24.51
N GLY A 63 15.14 -27.30 24.24
CA GLY A 63 14.40 -27.52 22.98
C GLY A 63 13.21 -26.57 22.87
N GLU A 64 12.42 -26.47 23.94
CA GLU A 64 11.27 -25.57 24.03
C GLU A 64 11.66 -24.10 23.87
N SER A 65 12.74 -23.66 24.53
CA SER A 65 13.26 -22.30 24.37
C SER A 65 13.74 -22.01 22.94
N GLN A 66 14.37 -22.98 22.27
CA GLN A 66 14.82 -22.80 20.89
C GLN A 66 13.66 -22.73 19.90
N ARG A 67 12.59 -23.49 20.16
CA ARG A 67 11.36 -23.42 19.39
C ARG A 67 10.70 -22.04 19.54
N ALA A 68 10.58 -21.55 20.78
CA ALA A 68 10.04 -20.22 21.05
C ALA A 68 10.86 -19.12 20.34
N ASP A 69 12.19 -19.20 20.39
CA ASP A 69 13.07 -18.26 19.68
C ASP A 69 12.91 -18.33 18.15
N ALA A 70 12.72 -19.53 17.59
CA ALA A 70 12.48 -19.72 16.16
C ALA A 70 11.12 -19.14 15.75
N GLN A 71 10.09 -19.33 16.57
CA GLN A 71 8.76 -18.77 16.34
C GLN A 71 8.79 -17.24 16.39
N ALA A 72 9.47 -16.65 17.38
CA ALA A 72 9.66 -15.21 17.46
C ALA A 72 10.41 -14.65 16.23
N ALA A 73 11.38 -15.40 15.69
CA ALA A 73 12.05 -15.03 14.45
C ALA A 73 11.12 -15.10 13.23
N LYS A 74 10.22 -16.10 13.18
CA LYS A 74 9.19 -16.22 12.13
C LYS A 74 8.23 -15.04 12.16
N ASP A 75 7.72 -14.68 13.34
CA ASP A 75 6.78 -13.56 13.51
C ASP A 75 7.45 -12.23 13.15
N ALA A 76 8.71 -12.02 13.54
CA ALA A 76 9.48 -10.84 13.17
C ALA A 76 9.73 -10.75 11.65
N ALA A 77 10.03 -11.88 10.99
CA ALA A 77 10.17 -11.94 9.54
C ALA A 77 8.85 -11.66 8.82
N ALA A 78 7.75 -12.22 9.31
CA ALA A 78 6.41 -11.98 8.78
C ALA A 78 6.00 -10.50 8.88
N ALA A 79 6.30 -9.85 10.02
CA ALA A 79 6.08 -8.41 10.18
C ALA A 79 6.91 -7.60 9.16
N ALA A 80 8.20 -7.92 9.00
CA ALA A 80 9.06 -7.25 8.03
C ALA A 80 8.58 -7.43 6.57
N PHE A 81 8.09 -8.63 6.22
CA PHE A 81 7.51 -8.92 4.91
C PHE A 81 6.25 -8.08 4.66
N TYR A 82 5.33 -8.04 5.63
CA TYR A 82 4.10 -7.23 5.53
C TYR A 82 4.41 -5.74 5.40
N GLU A 83 5.36 -5.21 6.18
CA GLU A 83 5.78 -3.82 6.10
C GLU A 83 6.39 -3.47 4.73
N LEU A 84 7.19 -4.38 4.16
CA LEU A 84 7.77 -4.19 2.83
C LEU A 84 6.70 -4.21 1.72
N ASP A 85 5.80 -5.19 1.72
CA ASP A 85 4.70 -5.29 0.73
C ASP A 85 3.79 -4.06 0.79
N THR A 86 3.46 -3.60 2.01
CA THR A 86 2.67 -2.38 2.19
C THR A 86 3.39 -1.16 1.61
N ALA A 87 4.66 -0.96 1.94
CA ALA A 87 5.45 0.16 1.43
C ALA A 87 5.59 0.12 -0.10
N GLN A 88 5.77 -1.06 -0.70
CA GLN A 88 5.85 -1.23 -2.15
C GLN A 88 4.54 -0.86 -2.85
N ARG A 89 3.39 -1.28 -2.30
CA ARG A 89 2.07 -0.96 -2.86
C ARG A 89 1.79 0.54 -2.81
N ASP A 90 2.08 1.19 -1.69
CA ASP A 90 1.89 2.64 -1.54
C ASP A 90 2.78 3.43 -2.51
N LEU A 91 4.03 3.01 -2.67
CA LEU A 91 4.97 3.66 -3.58
C LEU A 91 4.60 3.48 -5.05
N ARG A 92 4.03 2.31 -5.42
CA ARG A 92 3.57 2.04 -6.79
C ARG A 92 2.59 3.11 -7.28
N ILE A 93 1.63 3.50 -6.44
CA ILE A 93 0.65 4.55 -6.76
C ILE A 93 1.36 5.89 -7.05
N SER A 94 2.39 6.22 -6.27
CA SER A 94 3.15 7.46 -6.44
C SER A 94 3.90 7.48 -7.76
N VAL A 95 4.58 6.39 -8.11
CA VAL A 95 5.36 6.26 -9.34
C VAL A 95 4.45 6.26 -10.58
N GLU A 96 3.30 5.57 -10.54
CA GLU A 96 2.30 5.59 -11.61
C GLU A 96 1.76 7.01 -11.85
N THR A 97 1.49 7.75 -10.77
CA THR A 97 1.02 9.15 -10.86
C THR A 97 2.07 10.05 -11.48
N ILE A 98 3.34 9.95 -11.07
CA ILE A 98 4.44 10.72 -11.67
C ILE A 98 4.55 10.40 -13.16
N GLY A 99 4.50 9.12 -13.54
CA GLY A 99 4.58 8.70 -14.95
C GLY A 99 3.43 9.19 -15.82
N ALA A 100 2.23 9.34 -15.25
CA ALA A 100 1.07 9.88 -15.96
C ALA A 100 1.14 11.40 -16.17
N VAL A 101 1.79 12.13 -15.27
CA VAL A 101 1.76 13.61 -15.24
C VAL A 101 3.06 14.25 -15.76
N ASP A 102 4.21 13.59 -15.59
CA ASP A 102 5.52 14.13 -15.96
C ASP A 102 6.20 13.30 -17.08
N PRO A 103 6.28 13.83 -18.31
CA PRO A 103 6.97 13.16 -19.42
C PRO A 103 8.51 13.34 -19.40
N SER A 104 9.08 13.87 -18.32
CA SER A 104 10.51 14.13 -18.22
C SER A 104 11.37 12.85 -18.28
N PRO A 105 12.64 12.94 -18.71
CA PRO A 105 13.58 11.83 -18.61
C PRO A 105 13.80 11.36 -17.16
N ALA A 106 13.68 12.27 -16.18
CA ALA A 106 13.85 11.94 -14.78
C ALA A 106 12.70 11.06 -14.26
N ALA A 107 11.45 11.34 -14.65
CA ALA A 107 10.30 10.49 -14.34
C ALA A 107 10.43 9.10 -14.96
N ARG A 108 10.94 8.98 -16.19
CA ARG A 108 11.21 7.67 -16.81
C ARG A 108 12.28 6.87 -16.06
N ARG A 109 13.37 7.52 -15.66
CA ARG A 109 14.42 6.87 -14.84
C ARG A 109 13.87 6.39 -13.51
N ALA A 110 13.04 7.18 -12.83
CA ALA A 110 12.41 6.76 -11.59
C ALA A 110 11.52 5.50 -11.77
N GLN A 111 10.82 5.37 -12.89
CA GLN A 111 10.07 4.15 -13.21
C GLN A 111 11.00 2.94 -13.42
N GLU A 112 12.08 3.11 -14.18
CA GLU A 112 13.08 2.06 -14.42
C GLU A 112 13.74 1.60 -13.10
N GLU A 113 14.11 2.54 -12.24
CA GLU A 113 14.67 2.27 -10.91
C GLU A 113 13.68 1.54 -10.00
N PHE A 114 12.39 1.92 -10.04
CA PHE A 114 11.34 1.24 -9.29
C PHE A 114 11.14 -0.22 -9.77
N VAL A 115 11.23 -0.47 -11.08
CA VAL A 115 11.18 -1.82 -11.64
C VAL A 115 12.35 -2.67 -11.14
N ALA A 116 13.56 -2.11 -11.13
CA ALA A 116 14.75 -2.80 -10.62
C ALA A 116 14.66 -3.07 -9.10
N LEU A 117 14.07 -2.15 -8.33
CA LEU A 117 13.76 -2.38 -6.91
C LEU A 117 12.70 -3.47 -6.73
N GLY A 118 11.68 -3.50 -7.58
CA GLY A 118 10.65 -4.54 -7.59
C GLY A 118 11.23 -5.94 -7.74
N GLN A 119 12.17 -6.12 -8.66
CA GLN A 119 12.87 -7.41 -8.84
C GLN A 119 13.62 -7.83 -7.57
N ARG A 120 14.33 -6.90 -6.92
CA ARG A 120 15.02 -7.19 -5.64
C ARG A 120 14.04 -7.56 -4.53
N ILE A 121 12.87 -6.91 -4.48
CA ILE A 121 11.80 -7.22 -3.53
C ILE A 121 11.27 -8.64 -3.78
N ASP A 122 11.03 -9.00 -5.03
CA ASP A 122 10.55 -10.33 -5.41
C ASP A 122 11.56 -11.41 -4.99
N ASP A 123 12.86 -11.18 -5.19
CA ASP A 123 13.92 -12.10 -4.79
C ASP A 123 13.95 -12.35 -3.26
N VAL A 124 13.93 -11.27 -2.45
CA VAL A 124 13.95 -11.42 -0.98
C VAL A 124 12.64 -11.97 -0.42
N SER A 125 11.52 -11.68 -1.09
CA SER A 125 10.21 -12.23 -0.76
C SER A 125 10.18 -13.73 -1.00
N HIS A 126 10.75 -14.17 -2.13
CA HIS A 126 10.88 -15.59 -2.43
C HIS A 126 11.74 -16.31 -1.38
N PHE A 127 12.91 -15.75 -1.04
CA PHE A 127 13.76 -16.32 0.00
C PHE A 127 13.06 -16.42 1.37
N TYR A 128 12.24 -15.43 1.74
CA TYR A 128 11.42 -15.49 2.95
C TYR A 128 10.38 -16.62 2.89
N ILE A 129 9.65 -16.75 1.78
CA ILE A 129 8.65 -17.80 1.59
C ILE A 129 9.32 -19.18 1.67
N GLU A 130 10.43 -19.39 0.97
CA GLU A 130 11.20 -20.63 1.04
C GLU A 130 11.67 -20.94 2.48
N ALA A 131 12.13 -19.94 3.22
CA ALA A 131 12.56 -20.12 4.61
C ALA A 131 11.39 -20.49 5.53
N VAL A 132 10.18 -19.95 5.30
CA VAL A 132 8.98 -20.31 6.07
C VAL A 132 8.49 -21.70 5.69
N ASP A 133 8.49 -22.05 4.41
CA ASP A 133 8.02 -23.34 3.91
C ASP A 133 8.97 -24.51 4.25
N ALA A 134 10.26 -24.23 4.43
CA ALA A 134 11.25 -25.24 4.79
C ALA A 134 11.10 -25.79 6.22
N HIS A 135 10.48 -25.05 7.14
CA HIS A 135 10.43 -25.40 8.57
C HIS A 135 9.00 -25.40 9.11
N ASP A 136 8.49 -26.60 9.39
CA ASP A 136 7.25 -26.81 10.15
C ASP A 136 7.51 -26.63 11.65
N LEU A 137 7.48 -25.37 12.12
CA LEU A 137 7.72 -25.01 13.52
C LEU A 137 6.57 -25.41 14.47
N ASP A 138 5.45 -25.92 13.95
CA ASP A 138 4.27 -26.32 14.72
C ASP A 138 4.28 -27.82 15.06
N ARG A 139 5.24 -28.59 14.52
CA ARG A 139 5.42 -30.02 14.80
C ARG A 139 5.84 -30.33 16.24
N ASP A 140 5.10 -31.20 16.95
CA ASP A 140 5.34 -31.50 18.38
C ASP A 140 6.75 -32.07 18.69
N ASP A 141 7.34 -32.84 17.79
CA ASP A 141 8.66 -33.48 17.94
C ASP A 141 9.79 -32.73 17.21
N LEU A 142 9.69 -31.40 17.10
CA LEU A 142 10.70 -30.58 16.43
C LEU A 142 12.08 -30.70 17.09
N GLU A 143 13.06 -31.13 16.30
CA GLU A 143 14.46 -31.24 16.71
C GLU A 143 15.10 -29.87 16.99
N ALA A 144 15.91 -29.79 18.05
CA ALA A 144 16.56 -28.56 18.48
C ALA A 144 17.50 -27.95 17.42
N SER A 145 18.18 -28.79 16.65
CA SER A 145 19.04 -28.36 15.54
C SER A 145 18.24 -27.72 14.41
N VAL A 146 17.07 -28.26 14.10
CA VAL A 146 16.13 -27.72 13.11
C VAL A 146 15.61 -26.36 13.57
N ALA A 147 15.21 -26.24 14.84
CA ALA A 147 14.79 -24.95 15.41
C ALA A 147 15.90 -23.88 15.32
N SER A 148 17.15 -24.23 15.61
CA SER A 148 18.29 -23.32 15.50
C SER A 148 18.58 -22.90 14.05
N GLN A 149 18.48 -23.84 13.11
CA GLN A 149 18.63 -23.57 11.68
C GLN A 149 17.50 -22.67 11.16
N ALA A 150 16.26 -22.96 11.52
CA ALA A 150 15.09 -22.16 11.16
C ALA A 150 15.25 -20.72 11.65
N ARG A 151 15.60 -20.54 12.93
CA ARG A 151 15.87 -19.21 13.50
C ARG A 151 16.92 -18.45 12.70
N THR A 152 18.01 -19.10 12.32
CA THR A 152 19.10 -18.46 11.56
C THR A 152 18.63 -18.04 10.16
N GLN A 153 17.91 -18.91 9.45
CA GLN A 153 17.39 -18.61 8.11
C GLN A 153 16.34 -17.50 8.14
N LEU A 154 15.39 -17.56 9.08
CA LEU A 154 14.35 -16.54 9.26
C LEU A 154 14.92 -15.18 9.67
N THR A 155 15.94 -15.17 10.54
CA THR A 155 16.63 -13.92 10.92
C THR A 155 17.31 -13.29 9.70
N ARG A 156 17.97 -14.10 8.86
CA ARG A 156 18.58 -13.63 7.62
C ARG A 156 17.54 -13.09 6.65
N ALA A 157 16.43 -13.80 6.44
CA ALA A 157 15.34 -13.35 5.57
C ALA A 157 14.79 -12.00 6.05
N LYS A 158 14.55 -11.87 7.36
CA LYS A 158 14.13 -10.61 7.99
C LYS A 158 15.14 -9.49 7.75
N ASP A 159 16.43 -9.73 7.93
CA ASP A 159 17.46 -8.71 7.73
C ASP A 159 17.54 -8.26 6.25
N ASP A 160 17.38 -9.19 5.31
CA ASP A 160 17.36 -8.88 3.88
C ASP A 160 16.09 -8.09 3.49
N LEU A 161 14.91 -8.47 4.00
CA LEU A 161 13.66 -7.72 3.84
C LEU A 161 13.78 -6.28 4.38
N VAL A 162 14.34 -6.11 5.58
CA VAL A 162 14.55 -4.79 6.19
C VAL A 162 15.54 -3.95 5.36
N ARG A 163 16.59 -4.55 4.82
CA ARG A 163 17.56 -3.84 3.97
C ARG A 163 16.90 -3.30 2.71
N VAL A 164 16.14 -4.14 2.01
CA VAL A 164 15.43 -3.73 0.78
C VAL A 164 14.37 -2.67 1.10
N ARG A 165 13.67 -2.78 2.22
CA ARG A 165 12.75 -1.72 2.68
C ARG A 165 13.47 -0.39 2.86
N GLN A 166 14.66 -0.37 3.46
CA GLN A 166 15.43 0.87 3.62
C GLN A 166 15.87 1.47 2.27
N GLU A 167 16.15 0.63 1.26
CA GLU A 167 16.36 1.10 -0.12
C GLU A 167 15.09 1.75 -0.68
N LEU A 168 13.94 1.10 -0.49
CA LEU A 168 12.64 1.59 -0.92
C LEU A 168 12.30 2.95 -0.28
N ASP A 169 12.49 3.08 1.03
CA ASP A 169 12.27 4.33 1.76
C ASP A 169 13.18 5.46 1.25
N ARG A 170 14.42 5.11 0.89
CA ARG A 170 15.40 6.07 0.36
C ARG A 170 15.02 6.51 -1.05
N PHE A 171 14.54 5.59 -1.88
CA PHE A 171 13.97 5.89 -3.18
C PHE A 171 12.73 6.79 -3.07
N GLN A 172 11.79 6.47 -2.18
CA GLN A 172 10.60 7.29 -1.92
C GLN A 172 10.97 8.73 -1.55
N ARG A 173 11.94 8.93 -0.65
CA ARG A 173 12.45 10.28 -0.33
C ARG A 173 13.04 11.00 -1.53
N GLY A 174 13.66 10.27 -2.46
CA GLY A 174 14.20 10.80 -3.71
C GLY A 174 13.13 11.27 -4.70
N LEU A 175 11.87 10.85 -4.56
CA LEU A 175 10.78 11.25 -5.45
C LEU A 175 10.20 12.64 -5.15
N ALA A 176 10.47 13.22 -3.97
CA ALA A 176 9.88 14.50 -3.56
C ALA A 176 10.03 15.63 -4.62
N PRO A 177 11.20 15.84 -5.25
CA PRO A 177 11.34 16.86 -6.29
C PRO A 177 10.51 16.60 -7.55
N LEU A 178 10.28 15.34 -7.91
CA LEU A 178 9.45 14.98 -9.06
C LEU A 178 7.97 15.22 -8.77
N LEU A 179 7.54 14.96 -7.53
CA LEU A 179 6.18 15.27 -7.08
C LEU A 179 5.93 16.78 -7.07
N ASP A 180 6.86 17.58 -6.53
CA ASP A 180 6.78 19.05 -6.54
C ASP A 180 6.71 19.60 -7.98
N GLN A 181 7.50 19.04 -8.89
CA GLN A 181 7.46 19.37 -10.31
C GLN A 181 6.10 19.02 -10.92
N ALA A 182 5.58 17.83 -10.66
CA ALA A 182 4.28 17.38 -11.18
C ALA A 182 3.14 18.27 -10.68
N GLU A 183 3.15 18.65 -9.40
CA GLU A 183 2.18 19.58 -8.82
C GLU A 183 2.23 20.95 -9.50
N THR A 184 3.44 21.47 -9.75
CA THR A 184 3.62 22.73 -10.48
C THR A 184 3.05 22.68 -11.90
N GLN A 185 3.18 21.54 -12.60
CA GLN A 185 2.60 21.36 -13.93
C GLN A 185 1.07 21.27 -13.86
N LEU A 186 0.53 20.53 -12.89
CA LEU A 186 -0.91 20.43 -12.67
C LEU A 186 -1.54 21.80 -12.35
N ALA A 187 -0.88 22.62 -11.54
CA ALA A 187 -1.35 23.97 -11.22
C ALA A 187 -1.47 24.87 -12.46
N ARG A 188 -0.66 24.63 -13.50
CA ARG A 188 -0.69 25.37 -14.78
C ARG A 188 -1.78 24.88 -15.73
N LEU A 189 -2.36 23.71 -15.49
CA LEU A 189 -3.34 23.08 -16.37
C LEU A 189 -4.64 23.89 -16.43
N ALA A 190 -5.20 24.30 -15.29
CA ALA A 190 -6.48 24.99 -15.25
C ALA A 190 -6.48 26.32 -16.06
N PRO A 191 -5.48 27.21 -15.91
CA PRO A 191 -5.39 28.40 -16.74
C PRO A 191 -5.21 28.09 -18.24
N ALA A 192 -4.51 27.01 -18.59
CA ALA A 192 -4.30 26.63 -19.98
C ALA A 192 -5.59 26.11 -20.64
N VAL A 193 -6.35 25.28 -19.91
CA VAL A 193 -7.65 24.77 -20.35
C VAL A 193 -8.64 25.93 -20.55
N GLU A 194 -8.65 26.91 -19.66
CA GLU A 194 -9.55 28.06 -19.80
C GLU A 194 -9.21 28.92 -21.02
N ARG A 195 -7.93 29.19 -21.26
CA ARG A 195 -7.47 29.87 -22.48
C ARG A 195 -7.85 29.11 -23.75
N ALA A 196 -7.75 27.78 -23.74
CA ALA A 196 -8.16 26.95 -24.86
C ALA A 196 -9.68 27.02 -25.11
N ARG A 197 -10.50 27.02 -24.06
CA ARG A 197 -11.95 27.20 -24.19
C ARG A 197 -12.32 28.56 -24.78
N GLN A 198 -11.67 29.62 -24.33
CA GLN A 198 -11.89 30.97 -24.84
C GLN A 198 -11.49 31.10 -26.32
N ALA A 199 -10.33 30.54 -26.69
CA ALA A 199 -9.89 30.49 -28.08
C ALA A 199 -10.86 29.69 -28.98
N LEU A 200 -11.36 28.56 -28.48
CA LEU A 200 -12.35 27.75 -29.19
C LEU A 200 -13.66 28.51 -29.42
N LEU A 201 -14.17 29.22 -28.40
CA LEU A 201 -15.37 30.02 -28.52
C LEU A 201 -15.22 31.16 -29.54
N ALA A 202 -14.07 31.85 -29.52
CA ALA A 202 -13.77 32.89 -30.49
C ALA A 202 -13.68 32.34 -31.93
N ALA A 203 -13.05 31.17 -32.10
CA ALA A 203 -12.97 30.50 -33.40
C ALA A 203 -14.36 30.07 -33.92
N SER A 204 -15.24 29.56 -33.05
CA SER A 204 -16.61 29.23 -33.46
C SER A 204 -17.40 30.46 -33.88
N GLN A 205 -17.27 31.57 -33.14
CA GLN A 205 -17.92 32.83 -33.51
C GLN A 205 -17.42 33.35 -34.85
N ALA A 206 -16.11 33.29 -35.13
CA ALA A 206 -15.56 33.68 -36.41
C ALA A 206 -16.00 32.77 -37.58
N LEU A 207 -16.19 31.48 -37.33
CA LEU A 207 -16.73 30.55 -38.31
C LEU A 207 -18.19 30.87 -38.64
N ASP A 208 -18.98 31.22 -37.61
CA ASP A 208 -20.37 31.59 -37.80
C ASP A 208 -20.52 32.92 -38.56
N THR A 209 -19.67 33.92 -38.28
CA THR A 209 -19.67 35.18 -39.06
C THR A 209 -19.24 34.98 -40.51
N ALA A 210 -18.27 34.11 -40.80
CA ALA A 210 -17.87 33.78 -42.17
C ALA A 210 -19.03 33.11 -42.95
N ARG A 211 -19.78 32.22 -42.29
CA ARG A 211 -20.98 31.60 -42.87
C ARG A 211 -22.09 32.60 -43.14
N GLU A 212 -22.33 33.53 -42.22
CA GLU A 212 -23.30 34.61 -42.38
C GLU A 212 -22.91 35.56 -43.52
N ALA A 213 -21.62 35.82 -43.69
CA ALA A 213 -21.08 36.62 -44.79
C ALA A 213 -21.16 35.91 -46.17
N GLY A 214 -21.65 34.66 -46.21
CA GLY A 214 -21.82 33.90 -47.45
C GLY A 214 -20.51 33.37 -48.06
N LEU A 215 -19.38 33.48 -47.34
CA LEU A 215 -18.09 32.94 -47.77
C LEU A 215 -18.15 31.41 -47.69
N ARG A 216 -18.11 30.73 -48.85
CA ARG A 216 -18.01 29.28 -48.92
C ARG A 216 -16.56 28.86 -49.08
N ALA A 217 -16.26 27.63 -48.68
CA ALA A 217 -14.92 27.06 -48.81
C ALA A 217 -14.40 27.02 -50.27
N ASP A 218 -15.30 27.11 -51.25
CA ASP A 218 -14.96 27.17 -52.69
C ASP A 218 -14.53 28.58 -53.16
N ASP A 219 -14.65 29.61 -52.31
CA ASP A 219 -14.33 31.01 -52.63
C ASP A 219 -12.91 31.44 -52.19
N LEU A 220 -12.10 30.50 -51.66
CA LEU A 220 -10.70 30.68 -51.21
C LEU A 220 -9.76 29.75 -52.00
#